data_AF-A0A4Y1QXD9-F1
#
_entry.id   AF-A0A4Y1QXD9-F1
#
_cell.length_a   1.000
_cell.length_b   1.000
_cell.length_c   1.000
_cell.angle_alpha   90.00
_cell.angle_beta   90.00
_cell.angle_gamma   90.00
#
_symmetry.space_group_name_H-M   'P 1'
#
loop_
_entity.id
_entity.type
_entity.pdbx_description
1 polymer ?
#
loop_
_entity_poly.entity_id
_entity_poly.type
_entity_poly.pdbx_seq_one_letter_code
_entity_poly.pdbx_strand_id
1 'polypeptide(L)' 'MNDVLSALRNEKTRIIGICGMGGVGKTTMVREIIKRLEGTNKLFDDVVMSTVSATVSIRKIQTEIAESLDMKLVEESES' A
#
# COMPACT_ATOMS: atom_id res chain seq x y z
N MET A 1 12.47 10.15 7.64
CA MET A 1 11.01 10.02 7.42
C MET A 1 10.46 11.16 6.56
N ASN A 2 10.91 12.41 6.77
CA ASN A 2 10.52 13.54 5.90
C ASN A 2 10.87 13.30 4.43
N ASP A 3 11.99 12.62 4.14
CA ASP A 3 12.38 12.28 2.77
C ASP A 3 11.39 11.31 2.11
N VAL A 4 10.84 10.36 2.87
CA VAL A 4 9.84 9.41 2.36
C VAL A 4 8.53 10.13 2.05
N LEU A 5 8.07 11.01 2.94
CA LEU A 5 6.88 11.83 2.69
C LEU A 5 7.09 12.78 1.50
N SER A 6 8.29 13.32 1.33
CA SER A 6 8.64 14.17 0.18
C SER A 6 8.65 13.37 -1.12
N ALA A 7 9.18 12.14 -1.09
CA ALA A 7 9.15 11.22 -2.23
C ALA A 7 7.73 10.83 -2.62
N LEU A 8 6.83 10.64 -1.64
CA LEU A 8 5.41 10.37 -1.86
C LEU A 8 4.64 11.54 -2.49
N ARG A 9 5.07 12.80 -2.24
CA ARG A 9 4.49 14.01 -2.88
C ARG A 9 4.91 14.19 -4.32
N ASN A 10 6.00 13.56 -4.73
CA ASN A 10 6.50 13.70 -6.08
C ASN A 10 5.70 12.80 -7.02
N GLU A 11 4.86 13.40 -7.88
CA GLU A 11 4.02 12.71 -8.86
C GLU A 11 4.80 11.81 -9.83
N LYS A 12 6.11 12.03 -9.99
CA LYS A 12 6.97 11.15 -10.81
C LYS A 12 7.37 9.86 -10.09
N THR A 13 7.24 9.81 -8.77
CA THR A 13 7.53 8.61 -7.97
C THR A 13 6.35 7.65 -8.04
N ARG A 14 6.54 6.49 -8.66
CA ARG A 14 5.51 5.44 -8.72
C ARG A 14 5.71 4.32 -7.71
N ILE A 15 6.96 4.03 -7.33
CA ILE A 15 7.33 2.90 -6.47
C ILE A 15 8.42 3.35 -5.49
N ILE A 16 8.26 3.00 -4.21
CA ILE A 16 9.27 3.16 -3.17
C ILE A 16 9.53 1.80 -2.55
N GLY A 17 10.78 1.34 -2.60
CA GLY A 17 11.22 0.10 -1.95
C GLY A 17 11.81 0.37 -0.56
N ILE A 18 11.45 -0.44 0.42
CA ILE A 18 12.09 -0.47 1.76
C ILE A 18 12.78 -1.82 1.91
N CYS A 19 14.11 -1.83 1.99
CA CYS A 19 14.91 -3.04 2.11
C CYS A 19 15.76 -3.05 3.39
N GLY A 20 16.22 -4.24 3.81
CA GLY A 20 17.02 -4.43 5.02
C GLY A 20 16.82 -5.80 5.64
N MET A 21 17.60 -6.13 6.67
CA MET A 21 17.55 -7.41 7.38
C MET A 21 16.16 -7.72 7.97
N GLY A 22 15.90 -8.99 8.28
CA GLY A 22 14.69 -9.40 8.99
C GLY A 22 14.58 -8.72 10.37
N GLY A 23 13.37 -8.43 10.83
CA GLY A 23 13.13 -7.88 12.17
C GLY A 23 13.46 -6.39 12.38
N VAL A 24 14.10 -5.71 11.42
CA VAL A 24 14.50 -4.28 11.56
C VAL A 24 13.34 -3.27 11.53
N GLY A 25 12.09 -3.73 11.49
CA GLY A 25 10.91 -2.85 11.57
C GLY A 25 10.41 -2.25 10.25
N LYS A 26 10.75 -2.82 9.08
CA LYS A 26 10.29 -2.32 7.76
C LYS A 26 8.75 -2.20 7.68
N THR A 27 8.03 -3.24 8.07
CA THR A 27 6.56 -3.23 8.09
C THR A 27 6.02 -2.21 9.10
N THR A 28 6.69 -2.06 10.25
CA THR A 28 6.35 -1.05 11.26
C THR A 28 6.50 0.37 10.70
N MET A 29 7.56 0.62 9.93
CA MET A 29 7.78 1.90 9.26
C MET A 29 6.66 2.22 8.27
N VAL A 30 6.20 1.25 7.46
CA VAL A 30 5.07 1.45 6.53
C VAL A 30 3.80 1.84 7.30
N ARG A 31 3.49 1.17 8.42
CA ARG A 31 2.33 1.52 9.26
C ARG A 31 2.42 2.94 9.82
N GLU A 32 3.61 3.36 10.22
CA GLU A 32 3.84 4.72 10.73
C GLU A 32 3.71 5.79 9.63
N ILE A 33 4.10 5.47 8.38
CA ILE A 33 3.88 6.35 7.22
C ILE A 33 2.39 6.53 6.97
N ILE A 34 1.61 5.43 6.96
CA ILE A 34 0.16 5.48 6.74
C ILE A 34 -0.53 6.38 7.77
N LYS A 35 -0.22 6.20 9.07
CA LYS A 35 -0.75 7.06 10.15
C LYS A 35 -0.44 8.54 9.95
N ARG A 36 0.74 8.88 9.41
CA ARG A 36 1.11 10.26 9.13
C ARG A 36 0.39 10.83 7.93
N LEU A 37 0.10 10.01 6.91
CA LEU A 37 -0.67 10.43 5.75
C LEU A 37 -2.09 10.85 6.15
N GLU A 38 -2.73 10.09 7.05
CA GLU A 38 -4.05 10.41 7.61
C GLU A 38 -4.10 11.79 8.31
N GLY A 39 -2.98 12.22 8.91
CA GLY A 39 -2.85 13.50 9.61
C GLY A 39 -2.36 14.67 8.75
N THR A 40 -2.09 14.48 7.46
CA THR A 40 -1.62 15.53 6.54
C THR A 40 -2.73 16.01 5.60
N ASN A 41 -2.58 17.20 4.99
CA ASN A 41 -3.42 17.61 3.86
C ASN A 41 -3.49 16.45 2.86
N LYS A 42 -4.67 15.84 2.69
CA LYS A 42 -4.91 14.59 1.94
C LYS A 42 -4.01 14.51 0.70
N LEU A 43 -2.91 13.77 0.82
CA LEU A 43 -1.94 13.57 -0.26
C LEU A 43 -2.46 12.59 -1.31
N PHE A 44 -3.25 11.62 -0.83
CA PHE A 44 -3.90 10.59 -1.59
C PHE A 44 -5.37 10.58 -1.18
N ASP A 45 -6.25 10.26 -2.13
CA ASP A 45 -7.67 10.07 -1.86
C ASP A 45 -7.89 8.85 -0.97
N ASP A 46 -7.18 7.75 -1.29
CA ASP A 46 -7.23 6.47 -0.59
C ASP A 46 -5.83 5.90 -0.32
N VAL A 47 -5.68 5.21 0.81
CA VAL A 47 -4.44 4.50 1.18
C VAL A 47 -4.80 3.08 1.59
N VAL A 48 -4.27 2.10 0.86
CA VAL A 48 -4.57 0.67 1.06
C VAL A 48 -3.31 -0.10 1.48
N MET A 49 -3.45 -1.01 2.44
CA MET A 49 -2.38 -1.91 2.87
C MET A 49 -2.81 -3.37 2.66
N SER A 50 -2.12 -4.08 1.77
CA SER A 50 -2.30 -5.53 1.55
C SER A 50 -0.99 -6.29 1.79
N THR A 51 -1.09 -7.57 2.15
CA THR A 51 0.07 -8.43 2.43
C THR A 51 0.29 -9.41 1.29
N VAL A 52 1.47 -9.38 0.69
CA VAL A 52 1.89 -10.38 -0.30
C VAL A 52 2.71 -11.47 0.41
N SER A 53 2.13 -12.67 0.52
CA SER A 53 2.81 -13.85 1.07
C SER A 53 3.74 -14.50 0.05
N ALA A 54 4.68 -15.33 0.53
CA ALA A 54 5.58 -16.11 -0.32
C ALA A 54 4.82 -16.99 -1.35
N THR A 55 3.74 -17.63 -0.91
CA THR A 55 2.75 -18.18 -1.82
C THR A 55 1.83 -17.06 -2.29
N VAL A 56 1.99 -16.63 -3.53
CA VAL A 56 1.22 -15.52 -4.09
C VAL A 56 -0.18 -16.00 -4.47
N SER A 57 -1.20 -15.33 -3.94
CA SER A 57 -2.59 -15.49 -4.38
C SER A 57 -3.09 -14.14 -4.89
N ILE A 58 -3.13 -14.00 -6.22
CA ILE A 58 -3.53 -12.75 -6.88
C ILE A 58 -4.96 -12.37 -6.48
N ARG A 59 -5.89 -13.35 -6.53
CA ARG A 59 -7.29 -13.14 -6.14
C ARG A 59 -7.40 -12.62 -4.71
N LYS A 60 -6.64 -13.19 -3.77
CA LYS A 60 -6.64 -12.73 -2.37
C LYS A 60 -6.18 -11.28 -2.24
N ILE A 61 -5.07 -10.92 -2.90
CA ILE A 61 -4.53 -9.55 -2.88
C ILE A 61 -5.56 -8.56 -3.46
N GLN A 62 -6.17 -8.91 -4.60
CA GLN A 62 -7.22 -8.09 -5.21
C GLN A 62 -8.44 -7.95 -4.30
N THR A 63 -8.85 -9.03 -3.61
CA THR A 63 -9.99 -8.99 -2.68
C THR A 63 -9.69 -8.06 -1.51
N GLU A 64 -8.52 -8.18 -0.88
CA GLU A 64 -8.11 -7.30 0.23
C GLU A 64 -8.10 -5.81 -0.19
N ILE A 65 -7.63 -5.52 -1.41
CA ILE A 65 -7.62 -4.15 -1.95
C ILE A 65 -9.04 -3.66 -2.21
N ALA A 66 -9.89 -4.47 -2.85
CA ALA A 66 -11.26 -4.11 -3.16
C ALA A 66 -12.08 -3.86 -1.88
N GLU A 67 -11.98 -4.74 -0.89
CA GLU A 67 -12.63 -4.57 0.42
C GLU A 67 -12.17 -3.28 1.13
N SER A 68 -10.89 -2.93 1.04
CA SER A 68 -10.35 -1.70 1.62
C SER A 68 -10.88 -0.43 0.96
N LEU A 69 -11.33 -0.52 -0.30
CA LEU A 69 -11.86 0.59 -1.10
C LEU A 69 -13.39 0.58 -1.19
N ASP A 70 -14.07 -0.31 -0.45
CA ASP A 70 -15.53 -0.55 -0.57
C ASP A 70 -15.98 -0.88 -2.02
N MET A 71 -15.11 -1.60 -2.74
CA MET A 71 -15.34 -2.07 -4.11
C MET A 71 -15.68 -3.55 -4.14
N LYS A 72 -16.38 -3.98 -5.20
CA LYS A 72 -16.62 -5.39 -5.48
C LYS A 72 -15.75 -5.85 -6.64
N LEU A 73 -15.06 -6.97 -6.45
CA LEU A 73 -14.45 -7.68 -7.57
C LEU A 73 -15.55 -8.32 -8.42
N VAL A 74 -15.50 -8.05 -9.72
CA VAL A 74 -16.36 -8.71 -10.70
C VAL A 74 -15.53 -9.82 -11.32
N GLU A 75 -16.08 -11.04 -11.35
CA GLU A 75 -15.45 -12.14 -12.09
C GLU A 75 -15.54 -11.79 -13.58
N GLU A 76 -14.41 -11.87 -14.29
CA GLU A 76 -14.43 -11.79 -15.74
C GLU A 76 -15.32 -12.92 -16.26
N SER A 77 -16.38 -12.56 -16.97
CA SER A 77 -17.17 -13.55 -17.69
C SER A 77 -16.28 -14.07 -18.81
N GLU A 78 -15.81 -15.32 -18.70
CA GLU A 78 -15.17 -16.00 -19.83
C GLU A 78 -16.11 -15.90 -21.03
N SER A 79 -15.65 -15.21 -22.08
CA SER A 79 -16.32 -15.19 -23.40
C SER A 79 -15.74 -16.27 -24.29
#